data_AF-A0A654LZ15-F1
#
_entry.id   AF-A0A654LZ15-F1
#
_cell.length_a   1.000
_cell.length_b   1.000
_cell.length_c   1.000
_cell.angle_alpha   90.00
_cell.angle_beta   90.00
_cell.angle_gamma   90.00
#
_symmetry.space_group_name_H-M   'P 1'
#
loop_
_entity.id
_entity.type
_entity.pdbx_description
1 polymer ?
#
loop_
_entity_poly.entity_id
_entity_poly.type
_entity_poly.pdbx_seq_one_letter_code
_entity_poly.pdbx_strand_id
1 'polypeptide(L)'
;MNYKINFDESIPDMIERLKQEHVQFEITLNKITKYNEENNINKAIETINYMSQPIIKHAVEEEARLMRVIMHNAKEESADSIKIMQEHNWVVDFLKHRVSSLENSIYRQQNKQDKQFEQKTRNEINEFVTNLKEHFEEEEQIVFPLALKADLK
;
A
#
# COMPACT_ATOMS: atom_id res chain seq x y z
N MET A 1 13.11 0.94 -14.75
CA MET A 1 12.10 1.45 -15.71
C MET A 1 11.83 2.90 -15.36
N ASN A 2 11.84 3.82 -16.33
CA ASN A 2 11.44 5.21 -16.13
C ASN A 2 9.90 5.26 -16.14
N TYR A 3 9.28 5.03 -14.98
CA TYR A 3 7.86 5.26 -14.83
C TYR A 3 7.60 6.77 -14.94
N LYS A 4 6.60 7.16 -15.74
CA LYS A 4 6.21 8.56 -15.94
C LYS A 4 4.76 8.74 -15.52
N ILE A 5 4.54 9.68 -14.63
CA ILE A 5 3.21 10.07 -14.17
C ILE A 5 2.43 10.66 -15.35
N ASN A 6 1.21 10.16 -15.56
CA ASN A 6 0.31 10.68 -16.58
C ASN A 6 -0.44 11.91 -16.03
N PHE A 7 -0.07 13.11 -16.49
CA PHE A 7 -0.76 14.33 -16.10
C PHE A 7 -1.96 14.69 -17.00
N ASP A 8 -2.16 13.94 -18.10
CA ASP A 8 -3.21 14.21 -19.09
C ASP A 8 -4.54 13.51 -18.73
N GLU A 9 -4.52 12.51 -17.83
CA GLU A 9 -5.71 11.85 -17.31
C GLU A 9 -6.48 12.77 -16.35
N SER A 10 -7.81 12.83 -16.43
CA SER A 10 -8.59 13.68 -15.51
C SER A 10 -8.55 13.15 -14.06
N ILE A 11 -8.79 14.01 -13.05
CA ILE A 11 -8.85 13.56 -11.65
C ILE A 11 -9.98 12.54 -11.41
N PRO A 12 -11.19 12.71 -11.97
CA PRO A 12 -12.24 11.68 -11.86
C PRO A 12 -11.83 10.33 -12.47
N ASP A 13 -11.26 10.33 -13.67
CA ASP A 13 -10.83 9.08 -14.33
C ASP A 13 -9.69 8.40 -13.55
N MET A 14 -8.75 9.19 -13.04
CA MET A 14 -7.66 8.70 -12.20
C MET A 14 -8.19 8.03 -10.93
N ILE A 15 -9.12 8.66 -10.22
CA ILE A 15 -9.69 8.09 -8.99
C ILE A 15 -10.41 6.78 -9.27
N GLU A 16 -11.19 6.70 -10.35
CA GLU A 16 -11.85 5.45 -10.73
C GLU A 16 -10.84 4.33 -11.00
N ARG A 17 -9.73 4.64 -11.70
CA ARG A 17 -8.64 3.69 -11.90
C ARG A 17 -7.96 3.30 -10.58
N LEU A 18 -7.67 4.24 -9.69
CA LEU A 18 -7.03 3.96 -8.39
C LEU A 18 -7.90 3.03 -7.53
N LYS A 19 -9.22 3.24 -7.50
CA LYS A 19 -10.17 2.32 -6.85
C LYS A 19 -10.12 0.92 -7.45
N GLN A 20 -10.02 0.82 -8.77
CA GLN A 20 -9.86 -0.49 -9.41
C GLN A 20 -8.53 -1.14 -9.03
N GLU A 21 -7.46 -0.36 -8.86
CA GLU A 21 -6.17 -0.84 -8.35
C GLU A 21 -6.30 -1.32 -6.89
N HIS A 22 -7.00 -0.61 -6.00
CA HIS A 22 -7.30 -1.06 -4.63
C HIS A 22 -7.98 -2.43 -4.63
N VAL A 23 -9.02 -2.63 -5.45
CA VAL A 23 -9.71 -3.93 -5.57
C VAL A 23 -8.72 -5.03 -5.98
N GLN A 24 -7.81 -4.77 -6.93
CA GLN A 24 -6.80 -5.76 -7.33
C GLN A 24 -5.78 -6.04 -6.21
N PHE A 25 -5.37 -5.01 -5.47
CA PHE A 25 -4.49 -5.16 -4.32
C PHE A 25 -5.16 -5.98 -3.22
N GLU A 26 -6.41 -5.69 -2.86
CA GLU A 26 -7.17 -6.44 -1.86
C GLU A 26 -7.29 -7.93 -2.21
N ILE A 27 -7.59 -8.27 -3.47
CA ILE A 27 -7.63 -9.67 -3.93
C ILE A 27 -6.28 -10.35 -3.67
N THR A 28 -5.18 -9.64 -3.87
CA THR A 28 -3.82 -10.16 -3.65
C THR A 28 -3.47 -10.23 -2.16
N LEU A 29 -3.86 -9.23 -1.37
CA LEU A 29 -3.71 -9.22 0.08
C LEU A 29 -4.47 -10.37 0.75
N ASN A 30 -5.66 -10.70 0.26
CA ASN A 30 -6.43 -11.87 0.72
C ASN A 30 -5.68 -13.20 0.45
N LYS A 31 -4.93 -13.30 -0.66
CA LYS A 31 -4.08 -14.47 -0.93
C LYS A 31 -2.90 -14.52 0.05
N ILE A 32 -2.32 -13.38 0.40
CA ILE A 32 -1.23 -13.29 1.39
C ILE A 32 -1.72 -13.80 2.74
N THR A 33 -2.88 -13.33 3.23
CA THR A 33 -3.50 -13.82 4.48
C THR A 33 -3.70 -15.33 4.43
N LYS A 34 -4.25 -15.86 3.33
CA LYS A 34 -4.44 -17.30 3.15
C LYS A 34 -3.13 -18.09 3.21
N TYR A 35 -2.08 -17.62 2.53
CA TYR A 35 -0.77 -18.27 2.61
C TYR A 35 -0.20 -18.25 4.03
N ASN A 36 -0.45 -17.17 4.76
CA ASN A 36 -0.01 -17.03 6.14
C ASN A 36 -0.73 -18.03 7.09
N GLU A 37 -2.03 -18.22 6.90
CA GLU A 37 -2.86 -19.21 7.62
C GLU A 37 -2.45 -20.65 7.31
N GLU A 38 -2.09 -20.93 6.05
CA GLU A 38 -1.62 -22.23 5.58
C GLU A 38 -0.15 -22.54 5.97
N ASN A 39 0.48 -21.68 6.79
CA ASN A 39 1.91 -21.76 7.17
C ASN A 39 2.88 -21.66 5.98
N ASN A 40 2.47 -21.02 4.90
CA ASN A 40 3.29 -20.81 3.70
C ASN A 40 3.88 -19.39 3.66
N ILE A 41 4.70 -19.07 4.65
CA ILE A 41 5.30 -17.73 4.84
C ILE A 41 6.15 -17.30 3.63
N ASN A 42 6.88 -18.24 3.01
CA ASN A 42 7.69 -17.94 1.83
C ASN A 42 6.83 -17.41 0.68
N LYS A 43 5.68 -18.05 0.43
CA LYS A 43 4.77 -17.63 -0.63
C LYS A 43 4.06 -16.33 -0.30
N ALA A 44 3.76 -16.08 0.98
CA ALA A 44 3.26 -14.79 1.44
C ALA A 44 4.26 -13.67 1.13
N ILE A 45 5.53 -13.85 1.47
CA ILE A 45 6.62 -12.88 1.20
C ILE A 45 6.86 -12.69 -0.30
N GLU A 46 6.90 -13.78 -1.07
CA GLU A 46 7.02 -13.71 -2.54
C GLU A 46 5.88 -12.88 -3.16
N THR A 47 4.66 -13.09 -2.66
CA THR A 47 3.48 -12.36 -3.14
C THR A 47 3.55 -10.87 -2.75
N ILE A 48 4.03 -10.54 -1.55
CA ILE A 48 4.28 -9.14 -1.14
C ILE A 48 5.32 -8.51 -2.07
N ASN A 49 6.45 -9.18 -2.31
CA ASN A 49 7.50 -8.71 -3.21
C ASN A 49 6.98 -8.44 -4.63
N TYR A 50 6.11 -9.32 -5.15
CA TYR A 50 5.48 -9.16 -6.45
C TYR A 50 4.63 -7.88 -6.54
N MET A 51 3.91 -7.52 -5.47
CA MET A 51 3.05 -6.33 -5.44
C MET A 51 3.76 -5.04 -5.00
N SER A 52 5.00 -5.12 -4.48
CA SER A 52 5.73 -3.95 -3.97
C SER A 52 5.84 -2.81 -4.97
N GLN A 53 6.22 -3.09 -6.22
CA GLN A 53 6.39 -2.05 -7.24
C GLN A 53 5.07 -1.39 -7.66
N PRO A 54 4.01 -2.15 -7.96
CA PRO A 54 2.67 -1.58 -8.16
C PRO A 54 2.20 -0.65 -7.04
N ILE A 55 2.31 -1.05 -5.78
CA ILE A 55 1.86 -0.24 -4.63
C ILE A 55 2.68 1.05 -4.51
N ILE A 56 4.01 0.95 -4.63
CA ILE A 56 4.87 2.14 -4.56
C ILE A 56 4.54 3.12 -5.69
N LYS A 57 4.28 2.61 -6.89
CA LYS A 57 3.87 3.44 -8.01
C LYS A 57 2.53 4.13 -7.74
N HIS A 58 1.56 3.38 -7.21
CA HIS A 58 0.24 3.88 -6.85
C HIS A 58 0.33 5.06 -5.87
N ALA A 59 1.01 4.87 -4.74
CA ALA A 59 1.25 5.91 -3.73
C ALA A 59 1.91 7.18 -4.32
N VAL A 60 2.89 7.02 -5.22
CA VAL A 60 3.56 8.14 -5.90
C VAL A 60 2.59 8.92 -6.80
N GLU A 61 1.66 8.24 -7.48
CA GLU A 61 0.66 8.91 -8.31
C GLU A 61 -0.29 9.76 -7.46
N GLU A 62 -0.74 9.23 -6.33
CA GLU A 62 -1.65 9.91 -5.40
C GLU A 62 -1.02 11.17 -4.82
N GLU A 63 0.20 11.06 -4.30
CA GLU A 63 0.97 12.19 -3.78
C GLU A 63 1.23 13.27 -4.85
N ALA A 64 1.57 12.85 -6.06
CA ALA A 64 1.94 13.79 -7.12
C ALA A 64 0.74 14.49 -7.76
N ARG A 65 -0.43 13.84 -7.76
CA ARG A 65 -1.61 14.31 -8.49
C ARG A 65 -2.75 14.70 -7.57
N LEU A 66 -3.24 13.77 -6.74
CA LEU A 66 -4.39 14.04 -5.86
C LEU A 66 -4.02 15.09 -4.82
N MET A 67 -2.89 14.89 -4.12
CA MET A 67 -2.45 15.86 -3.13
C MET A 67 -2.08 17.21 -3.74
N ARG A 68 -1.55 17.24 -4.96
CA ARG A 68 -1.30 18.51 -5.66
C ARG A 68 -2.58 19.31 -5.86
N VAL A 69 -3.66 18.69 -6.31
CA VAL A 69 -4.96 19.35 -6.53
C VAL A 69 -5.57 19.78 -5.20
N ILE A 70 -5.59 18.90 -4.20
CA ILE A 70 -6.07 19.21 -2.85
C ILE A 70 -5.32 20.41 -2.26
N MET A 71 -3.99 20.41 -2.34
CA MET A 71 -3.17 21.49 -1.78
C MET A 71 -3.33 22.82 -2.52
N HIS A 72 -3.71 22.80 -3.80
CA HIS A 72 -3.95 24.01 -4.57
C HIS A 72 -5.34 24.61 -4.27
N ASN A 73 -6.37 23.75 -4.22
CA ASN A 73 -7.78 24.19 -4.28
C ASN A 73 -8.59 23.94 -2.99
N ALA A 74 -8.05 23.16 -2.04
CA ALA A 74 -8.72 22.78 -0.80
C ALA A 74 -7.76 22.67 0.40
N LYS A 75 -6.70 23.48 0.44
CA LYS A 75 -5.66 23.43 1.48
C LYS A 75 -6.20 23.48 2.91
N GLU A 76 -7.21 24.31 3.18
CA GLU A 76 -7.79 24.46 4.52
C GLU A 76 -8.50 23.19 5.02
N GLU A 77 -8.93 22.32 4.10
CA GLU A 77 -9.64 21.07 4.37
C GLU A 77 -8.69 19.85 4.31
N SER A 78 -7.39 20.05 4.05
CA SER A 78 -6.44 18.98 3.67
C SER A 78 -5.81 18.20 4.82
N ALA A 79 -6.08 18.55 6.08
CA ALA A 79 -5.35 18.02 7.24
C ALA A 79 -5.41 16.48 7.33
N ASP A 80 -6.60 15.90 7.17
CA ASP A 80 -6.78 14.45 7.23
C ASP A 80 -6.16 13.75 6.02
N SER A 81 -6.30 14.31 4.82
CA SER A 81 -5.65 13.77 3.62
C SER A 81 -4.12 13.77 3.73
N ILE A 82 -3.53 14.81 4.34
CA ILE A 82 -2.08 14.85 4.60
C ILE A 82 -1.69 13.72 5.55
N LYS A 83 -2.47 13.48 6.61
CA LYS A 83 -2.18 12.42 7.58
C LYS A 83 -2.20 11.05 6.91
N ILE A 84 -3.22 10.76 6.10
CA ILE A 84 -3.34 9.50 5.36
C ILE A 84 -2.14 9.31 4.43
N MET A 85 -1.81 10.31 3.62
CA MET A 85 -0.67 10.23 2.68
C MET A 85 0.68 10.08 3.39
N GLN A 86 0.83 10.50 4.65
CA GLN A 86 2.05 10.26 5.41
C GLN A 86 2.28 8.77 5.71
N GLU A 87 1.22 7.95 5.73
CA GLU A 87 1.28 6.51 5.97
C GLU A 87 1.96 5.75 4.82
N HIS A 88 2.02 6.34 3.61
CA HIS A 88 2.83 5.82 2.51
C HIS A 88 4.29 5.60 2.91
N ASN A 89 4.84 6.43 3.81
CA ASN A 89 6.20 6.22 4.31
C ASN A 89 6.35 4.89 5.03
N TRP A 90 5.36 4.52 5.84
CA TRP A 90 5.33 3.23 6.53
C TRP A 90 5.16 2.07 5.54
N VAL A 91 4.27 2.20 4.54
CA VAL A 91 4.08 1.19 3.49
C VAL A 91 5.39 0.96 2.73
N VAL A 92 6.05 2.04 2.29
CA VAL A 92 7.30 1.98 1.53
C VAL A 92 8.44 1.41 2.38
N ASP A 93 8.55 1.80 3.66
CA ASP A 93 9.55 1.23 4.57
C ASP A 93 9.35 -0.28 4.73
N PHE A 94 8.11 -0.73 4.90
CA PHE A 94 7.80 -2.14 5.00
C PHE A 94 8.24 -2.88 3.74
N LEU A 95 7.80 -2.43 2.56
CA LEU A 95 8.05 -3.08 1.28
C LEU A 95 9.54 -3.10 0.90
N LYS A 96 10.30 -2.04 1.17
CA LYS A 96 11.72 -1.95 0.80
C LYS A 96 12.65 -2.61 1.82
N HIS A 97 12.36 -2.44 3.10
CA HIS A 97 13.31 -2.79 4.16
C HIS A 97 12.86 -3.99 4.99
N ARG A 98 11.58 -4.03 5.42
CA ARG A 98 11.09 -5.10 6.29
C ARG A 98 10.95 -6.43 5.56
N VAL A 99 10.37 -6.45 4.36
CA VAL A 99 10.22 -7.68 3.56
C VAL A 99 11.58 -8.35 3.31
N SER A 100 12.58 -7.57 2.89
CA SER A 100 13.95 -8.05 2.70
C SER A 100 14.56 -8.63 3.99
N SER A 101 14.27 -8.03 5.15
CA SER A 101 14.74 -8.54 6.44
C SER A 101 14.08 -9.88 6.80
N LEU A 102 12.78 -10.04 6.52
CA LEU A 102 12.04 -11.29 6.75
C LEU A 102 12.58 -12.42 5.88
N GLU A 103 12.79 -12.16 4.59
CA GLU A 103 13.34 -13.12 3.63
C GLU A 103 14.74 -13.62 4.06
N ASN A 104 15.64 -12.70 4.40
CA ASN A 104 16.98 -13.02 4.89
C ASN A 104 16.96 -13.84 6.19
N SER A 105 16.01 -13.55 7.06
CA SER A 105 15.89 -14.23 8.36
C SER A 105 15.37 -15.66 8.18
N ILE A 106 14.41 -15.89 7.27
CA ILE A 106 13.93 -17.23 6.93
C ILE A 106 15.06 -18.07 6.33
N TYR A 107 15.83 -17.51 5.40
CA TYR A 107 16.96 -18.22 4.80
C TYR A 107 17.99 -18.68 5.85
N ARG A 108 18.31 -17.80 6.83
CA ARG A 108 19.27 -18.13 7.90
C ARG A 108 18.74 -19.14 8.92
N GLN A 109 17.42 -19.22 9.09
CA GLN A 109 16.79 -20.08 10.09
C GLN A 109 16.34 -21.45 9.57
N GLN A 110 16.58 -21.79 8.29
CA GLN A 110 16.27 -23.12 7.73
C GLN A 110 16.83 -24.31 8.55
N ASN A 111 17.83 -24.08 9.41
CA ASN A 111 18.45 -25.10 10.26
C ASN A 111 17.96 -25.14 11.73
N LYS A 112 17.06 -24.25 12.15
CA LYS A 112 16.46 -24.24 13.50
C LYS A 112 14.97 -23.93 13.41
N GLN A 113 14.11 -24.88 13.79
CA GLN A 113 12.68 -24.64 13.96
C GLN A 113 12.43 -23.68 15.13
N ASP A 114 12.54 -22.38 14.89
CA ASP A 114 12.17 -21.35 15.84
C ASP A 114 10.71 -20.95 15.61
N LYS A 115 9.79 -21.72 16.21
CA LYS A 115 8.34 -21.46 16.15
C LYS A 115 7.98 -20.04 16.60
N GLN A 116 8.77 -19.43 17.48
CA GLN A 116 8.52 -18.07 17.95
C GLN A 116 8.81 -17.05 16.84
N PHE A 117 9.88 -17.25 16.07
CA PHE A 117 10.20 -16.42 14.91
C PHE A 117 9.15 -16.54 13.81
N GLU A 118 8.72 -17.77 13.49
CA GLU A 118 7.66 -17.99 12.50
C GLU A 118 6.35 -17.29 12.92
N GLN A 119 5.97 -17.37 14.20
CA GLN A 119 4.77 -16.68 14.69
C GLN A 119 4.92 -15.16 14.59
N LYS A 120 6.08 -14.61 14.95
CA LYS A 120 6.34 -13.17 14.85
C LYS A 120 6.24 -12.69 13.39
N THR A 121 6.85 -13.41 12.46
CA THR A 121 6.80 -13.08 11.03
C THR A 121 5.35 -13.10 10.51
N ARG A 122 4.56 -14.10 10.92
CA ARG A 122 3.14 -14.17 10.56
C ARG A 122 2.36 -12.97 11.08
N ASN A 123 2.60 -12.56 12.32
CA ASN A 123 1.92 -11.41 12.91
C ASN A 123 2.29 -10.13 12.16
N GLU A 124 3.57 -9.91 11.84
CA GLU A 124 4.02 -8.74 11.08
C GLU A 124 3.40 -8.69 9.66
N ILE A 125 3.31 -9.83 8.97
CA ILE A 125 2.64 -9.92 7.66
C ILE A 125 1.15 -9.60 7.77
N ASN A 126 0.46 -10.16 8.77
CA ASN A 126 -0.97 -9.90 8.96
C ASN A 126 -1.24 -8.45 9.31
N GLU A 127 -0.44 -7.86 10.20
CA GLU A 127 -0.53 -6.44 10.57
C GLU A 127 -0.35 -5.55 9.34
N PHE A 128 0.67 -5.84 8.51
CA PHE A 128 0.87 -5.11 7.26
C PHE A 128 -0.34 -5.22 6.33
N VAL A 129 -0.87 -6.43 6.12
CA VAL A 129 -2.03 -6.66 5.26
C VAL A 129 -3.28 -5.92 5.76
N THR A 130 -3.55 -5.97 7.06
CA THR A 130 -4.71 -5.31 7.66
C THR A 130 -4.60 -3.80 7.51
N ASN A 131 -3.48 -3.21 7.95
CA ASN A 131 -3.30 -1.77 7.92
C ASN A 131 -3.31 -1.22 6.48
N LEU A 132 -2.78 -1.96 5.51
CA LEU A 132 -2.81 -1.51 4.11
C LEU A 132 -4.23 -1.51 3.53
N LYS A 133 -5.10 -2.44 3.94
CA LYS A 133 -6.52 -2.41 3.53
C LYS A 133 -7.25 -1.23 4.17
N GLU A 134 -7.04 -1.02 5.46
CA GLU A 134 -7.63 0.12 6.18
C GLU A 134 -7.19 1.45 5.54
N HIS A 135 -5.92 1.56 5.16
CA HIS A 135 -5.39 2.71 4.44
C HIS A 135 -6.14 2.99 3.12
N PHE A 136 -6.35 1.98 2.27
CA PHE A 136 -7.14 2.13 1.03
C PHE A 136 -8.57 2.60 1.31
N GLU A 137 -9.21 2.08 2.36
CA GLU A 137 -10.55 2.52 2.77
C GLU A 137 -10.57 3.99 3.20
N GLU A 138 -9.57 4.44 3.96
CA GLU A 138 -9.44 5.83 4.39
C GLU A 138 -9.23 6.78 3.20
N GLU A 139 -8.40 6.39 2.22
CA GLU A 139 -8.20 7.15 0.99
C GLU A 139 -9.50 7.33 0.21
N GLU A 140 -10.24 6.25 0.03
CA GLU A 140 -11.52 6.26 -0.69
C GLU A 140 -12.60 7.08 0.01
N GLN A 141 -12.57 7.15 1.34
CA GLN A 141 -13.56 7.87 2.14
C GLN A 141 -13.21 9.35 2.35
N ILE A 142 -11.92 9.70 2.34
CA ILE A 142 -11.45 11.02 2.76
C ILE A 142 -10.70 11.72 1.64
N VAL A 143 -9.66 11.08 1.09
CA VAL A 143 -8.76 11.71 0.11
C VAL A 143 -9.46 11.89 -1.23
N PHE A 144 -10.05 10.83 -1.77
CA PHE A 144 -10.65 10.85 -3.10
C PHE A 144 -11.84 11.83 -3.20
N PRO A 145 -12.77 11.88 -2.23
CA PRO A 145 -13.86 12.86 -2.26
C PRO A 145 -13.35 14.30 -2.19
N LEU A 146 -12.30 14.57 -1.40
CA LEU A 146 -11.73 15.91 -1.31
C LEU A 146 -11.03 16.31 -2.61
N ALA A 147 -10.30 15.39 -3.24
CA ALA A 147 -9.67 15.62 -4.54
C ALA A 147 -10.71 15.94 -5.63
N LEU A 148 -11.82 15.18 -5.70
CA LEU A 148 -12.92 15.46 -6.62
C LEU A 148 -13.54 16.84 -6.39
N LYS A 149 -13.80 17.19 -5.13
CA LYS A 149 -14.34 18.51 -4.78
C LYS A 149 -13.36 19.64 -5.13
N ALA A 150 -12.07 19.40 -4.95
CA ALA A 150 -11.01 20.37 -5.21
C ALA A 150 -10.78 20.59 -6.72
N ASP A 151 -10.94 19.55 -7.56
CA ASP A 151 -10.79 19.63 -9.02
C ASP A 151 -11.88 20.47 -9.70
N LEU A 152 -13.05 20.62 -9.06
CA LEU A 152 -14.16 21.42 -9.58
C LEU A 152 -14.00 22.95 -9.37
N LYS A 153 -12.95 23.38 -8.66
CA LYS A 153 -12.69 24.80 -8.32
C LYS A 153 -11.62 25.39 -9.23
#